data_AF-A0A1S3DNY2-F1
#
_entry.id   AF-A0A1S3DNY2-F1
#
_cell.length_a   1.000
_cell.length_b   1.000
_cell.length_c   1.000
_cell.angle_alpha   90.00
_cell.angle_beta   90.00
_cell.angle_gamma   90.00
#
_symmetry.space_group_name_H-M   'P 1'
#
loop_
_entity.id
_entity.type
_entity.pdbx_description
1 polymer ?
#
loop_
_entity_poly.entity_id
_entity_poly.type
_entity_poly.pdbx_seq_one_letter_code
_entity_poly.pdbx_strand_id
1 'polypeptide(L)'
;LLKQAVKKRPEIKLIVTSATLDAVKFSSYFFEAPIFTIPGRTFPVEVLYTKEPETDYLDASLITVMQIHLREPPGDVLLFLTGKLRLNTACEILYASDENPLGPDVPELIILPVYSALPSKMQTRIFEAAPPGSRKVVIATNIAETSLTIDGIFYVVDPGFVKQKVYNSKTGMDSLVVTPISQAQAKQRAGRAGRTGPGKTYRLYTERAYRDEMLPTPVPEIQRTNLATTVLQLKTMGINDLLHFDFMDAPPVESLIMALEQLHSLSALDNEGLLTRLGRRMAEFPLEPNLSKMLIMSVHLQCSDEVLTIVSMLSVQNVFYR
;
A
#
# COMPACT_ATOMS: atom_id res chain seq x y z
N LEU A 1 19.04 8.23 -8.53
CA LEU A 1 19.98 8.86 -7.56
C LEU A 1 21.11 7.92 -7.13
N LEU A 2 20.84 6.86 -6.35
CA LEU A 2 21.88 5.95 -5.84
C LEU A 2 22.73 5.31 -6.97
N LYS A 3 22.10 4.99 -8.11
CA LYS A 3 22.78 4.52 -9.33
C LYS A 3 23.93 5.44 -9.79
N GLN A 4 23.75 6.76 -9.70
CA GLN A 4 24.80 7.74 -10.03
C GLN A 4 25.76 7.97 -8.86
N ALA A 5 25.28 7.90 -7.61
CA ALA A 5 26.11 8.09 -6.42
C ALA A 5 27.19 7.01 -6.31
N VAL A 6 26.84 5.73 -6.50
CA VAL A 6 27.78 4.60 -6.44
C VAL A 6 28.88 4.73 -7.52
N LYS A 7 28.56 5.29 -8.69
CA LYS A 7 29.55 5.58 -9.73
C LYS A 7 30.57 6.65 -9.31
N LYS A 8 30.14 7.66 -8.53
CA LYS A 8 31.00 8.76 -8.07
C LYS A 8 31.76 8.43 -6.79
N ARG A 9 31.20 7.52 -5.98
CA ARG A 9 31.68 7.17 -4.63
C ARG A 9 31.86 5.66 -4.51
N PRO A 10 33.03 5.13 -4.92
CA PRO A 10 33.29 3.69 -4.90
C PRO A 10 33.32 3.07 -3.49
N GLU A 11 33.44 3.90 -2.44
CA GLU A 11 33.34 3.49 -1.05
C GLU A 11 31.92 3.08 -0.64
N ILE A 12 30.90 3.54 -1.38
CA ILE A 12 29.49 3.22 -1.09
C ILE A 12 29.12 1.90 -1.76
N LYS A 13 28.70 0.93 -0.95
CA LYS A 13 28.08 -0.31 -1.43
C LYS A 13 26.56 -0.18 -1.40
N LEU A 14 25.90 -0.55 -2.50
CA LEU A 14 24.45 -0.55 -2.64
C LEU A 14 23.93 -1.98 -2.63
N ILE A 15 23.02 -2.30 -1.71
CA ILE A 15 22.29 -3.57 -1.67
C ILE A 15 20.82 -3.25 -1.86
N VAL A 16 20.21 -3.81 -2.91
CA VAL A 16 18.78 -3.67 -3.18
C VAL A 16 18.09 -4.97 -2.82
N THR A 17 17.20 -4.93 -1.84
CA THR A 17 16.39 -6.09 -1.43
C THR A 17 14.99 -5.98 -2.01
N SER A 18 14.53 -7.00 -2.74
CA SER A 18 13.18 -7.07 -3.27
C SER A 18 12.49 -8.38 -2.86
N ALA A 19 11.20 -8.30 -2.53
CA ALA A 19 10.36 -9.46 -2.26
C ALA A 19 9.67 -10.01 -3.52
N THR A 20 9.75 -9.29 -4.65
CA THR A 20 9.10 -9.66 -5.91
C THR A 20 10.07 -10.29 -6.90
N LEU A 21 9.51 -11.01 -7.89
CA LEU A 21 10.26 -11.76 -8.89
C LEU A 21 10.94 -10.90 -9.97
N ASP A 22 10.76 -9.58 -9.95
CA ASP A 22 11.34 -8.69 -10.98
C ASP A 22 12.79 -8.28 -10.68
N ALA A 23 13.58 -9.21 -10.12
CA ALA A 23 14.99 -8.99 -9.83
C ALA A 23 15.82 -8.71 -11.10
N VAL A 24 15.35 -9.21 -12.25
CA VAL A 24 15.98 -8.99 -13.56
C VAL A 24 15.94 -7.51 -13.93
N LYS A 25 14.78 -6.84 -13.77
CA LYS A 25 14.68 -5.40 -14.04
C LYS A 25 15.62 -4.57 -13.17
N PHE A 26 15.74 -4.93 -11.88
CA PHE A 26 16.69 -4.29 -10.98
C PHE A 26 18.14 -4.52 -11.43
N SER A 27 18.50 -5.75 -11.77
CA SER A 27 19.83 -6.09 -12.27
C SER A 27 20.18 -5.28 -13.52
N SER A 28 19.33 -5.29 -14.55
CA SER A 28 19.52 -4.52 -15.78
C SER A 28 19.63 -3.02 -15.51
N TYR A 29 18.79 -2.47 -14.62
CA TYR A 29 18.83 -1.06 -14.27
C TYR A 29 20.12 -0.67 -13.51
N PHE A 30 20.65 -1.55 -12.66
CA PHE A 30 21.86 -1.32 -11.86
C PHE A 30 23.13 -1.97 -12.46
N PHE A 31 23.35 -1.79 -13.76
CA PHE A 31 24.59 -2.22 -14.46
C PHE A 31 24.82 -3.73 -14.44
N GLU A 32 23.77 -4.51 -14.69
CA GLU A 32 23.82 -5.98 -14.67
C GLU A 32 24.29 -6.53 -13.31
N ALA A 33 23.87 -5.88 -12.22
CA ALA A 33 24.25 -6.26 -10.87
C ALA A 33 23.89 -7.73 -10.60
N PRO A 34 24.77 -8.50 -9.90
CA PRO A 34 24.51 -9.90 -9.63
C PRO A 34 23.26 -10.08 -8.77
N ILE A 35 22.43 -11.05 -9.14
CA ILE A 35 21.21 -11.39 -8.42
C ILE A 35 21.52 -12.51 -7.45
N PHE A 36 21.25 -12.29 -6.16
CA PHE A 36 21.30 -13.32 -5.14
C PHE A 36 19.90 -13.64 -4.65
N THR A 37 19.42 -14.85 -4.96
CA THR A 37 18.09 -15.31 -4.54
C THR A 37 18.20 -16.15 -3.28
N ILE A 38 17.55 -15.70 -2.21
CA ILE A 38 17.39 -16.50 -1.00
C ILE A 38 16.21 -17.45 -1.24
N PRO A 39 16.42 -18.78 -1.24
CA PRO A 39 15.31 -19.72 -1.38
C PRO A 39 14.35 -19.53 -0.21
N GLY A 40 13.09 -19.22 -0.52
CA GLY A 40 12.06 -18.99 0.49
C GLY A 40 11.81 -20.24 1.32
N ARG A 41 11.57 -20.06 2.62
CA ARG A 41 11.12 -21.13 3.54
C ARG A 41 9.59 -21.20 3.61
N THR A 42 8.91 -21.04 2.50
CA THR A 42 7.45 -21.10 2.45
C THR A 42 7.00 -22.53 2.23
N PHE A 43 6.08 -22.98 3.06
CA PHE A 43 5.36 -24.24 2.89
C PHE A 43 4.42 -24.16 1.68
N PRO A 44 4.02 -25.31 1.08
CA PRO A 44 3.08 -25.31 -0.03
C PRO A 44 1.75 -24.69 0.37
N VAL A 45 1.19 -23.87 -0.51
CA VAL A 45 -0.12 -23.23 -0.33
C VAL A 45 -1.05 -23.72 -1.44
N GLU A 46 -2.17 -24.32 -1.05
CA GLU A 46 -3.25 -24.67 -1.98
C GLU A 46 -4.01 -23.40 -2.36
N VAL A 47 -4.18 -23.13 -3.65
CA VAL A 47 -4.88 -21.95 -4.15
C VAL A 47 -6.21 -22.38 -4.76
N LEU A 48 -7.30 -21.92 -4.17
CA LEU A 48 -8.66 -22.16 -4.63
C LEU A 48 -9.21 -20.89 -5.29
N TYR A 49 -9.97 -21.05 -6.37
CA TYR A 49 -10.64 -19.97 -7.10
C TYR A 49 -12.14 -20.20 -7.11
N THR A 50 -12.93 -19.13 -7.14
CA THR A 50 -14.36 -19.24 -7.41
C THR A 50 -14.61 -19.67 -8.85
N LYS A 51 -15.70 -20.40 -9.08
CA LYS A 51 -16.09 -20.85 -10.43
C LYS A 51 -16.67 -19.70 -11.25
N GLU A 52 -17.39 -18.80 -10.59
CA GLU A 52 -18.06 -17.67 -11.19
C GLU A 52 -17.63 -16.37 -10.50
N PRO A 53 -17.72 -15.21 -11.17
CA PRO A 53 -17.44 -13.91 -10.56
C PRO A 53 -18.45 -13.60 -9.44
N GLU A 54 -17.94 -13.20 -8.27
CA GLU A 54 -18.77 -12.79 -7.14
C GLU A 54 -19.24 -11.33 -7.29
N THR A 55 -20.54 -11.09 -7.16
CA THR A 55 -21.12 -9.73 -7.26
C THR A 55 -20.90 -8.91 -5.99
N ASP A 56 -21.09 -9.53 -4.82
CA ASP A 56 -20.74 -8.95 -3.52
C ASP A 56 -19.56 -9.69 -2.90
N TYR A 57 -18.37 -9.17 -3.16
CA TYR A 57 -17.15 -9.73 -2.61
C TYR A 57 -17.09 -9.65 -1.08
N LEU A 58 -17.80 -8.71 -0.43
CA LEU A 58 -17.77 -8.58 1.02
C LEU A 58 -18.53 -9.75 1.64
N ASP A 59 -19.77 -9.99 1.19
CA ASP A 59 -20.59 -11.10 1.68
C ASP A 59 -19.92 -12.46 1.40
N ALA A 60 -19.45 -12.67 0.17
CA ALA A 60 -18.70 -13.88 -0.20
C ALA A 60 -17.45 -14.11 0.68
N SER A 61 -16.76 -13.02 1.07
CA SER A 61 -15.62 -13.10 1.98
C SER A 61 -16.03 -13.59 3.36
N LEU A 62 -17.10 -13.04 3.92
CA LEU A 62 -17.58 -13.38 5.26
C LEU A 62 -18.09 -14.82 5.30
N ILE A 63 -18.86 -15.24 4.29
CA ILE A 63 -19.31 -16.63 4.15
C ILE A 63 -18.10 -17.57 4.08
N THR A 64 -17.08 -17.23 3.29
CA THR A 64 -15.87 -18.04 3.16
C THR A 64 -15.12 -18.15 4.49
N VAL A 65 -14.97 -17.04 5.23
CA VAL A 65 -14.36 -17.05 6.58
C VAL A 65 -15.13 -17.97 7.53
N MET A 66 -16.46 -17.90 7.54
CA MET A 66 -17.28 -18.76 8.39
C MET A 66 -17.22 -20.23 7.97
N GLN A 67 -17.18 -20.54 6.68
CA GLN A 67 -16.99 -21.90 6.19
C GLN A 67 -15.64 -22.47 6.61
N ILE A 68 -14.56 -21.67 6.51
CA ILE A 68 -13.23 -22.04 6.99
C ILE A 68 -13.29 -22.31 8.50
N HIS A 69 -13.88 -21.40 9.28
CA HIS A 69 -14.00 -21.54 10.74
C HIS A 69 -14.68 -22.86 11.16
N LEU A 70 -15.75 -23.25 10.46
CA LEU A 70 -16.56 -24.42 10.82
C LEU A 70 -16.01 -25.75 10.27
N ARG A 71 -15.32 -25.75 9.13
CA ARG A 71 -14.98 -26.99 8.41
C ARG A 71 -13.49 -27.29 8.31
N GLU A 72 -12.65 -26.26 8.33
CA GLU A 72 -11.21 -26.44 8.18
C GLU A 72 -10.53 -26.72 9.53
N PRO A 73 -9.41 -27.46 9.55
CA PRO A 73 -8.60 -27.69 10.75
C PRO A 73 -8.08 -26.40 11.43
N PRO A 74 -7.46 -26.50 12.62
CA PRO A 74 -6.92 -25.35 13.33
C PRO A 74 -5.93 -24.52 12.50
N GLY A 75 -6.08 -23.20 12.54
CA GLY A 75 -5.23 -22.23 11.87
C GLY A 75 -5.92 -20.88 11.75
N ASP A 76 -5.16 -19.80 11.90
CA ASP A 76 -5.72 -18.45 11.85
C ASP A 76 -6.02 -18.03 10.40
N VAL A 77 -7.01 -17.15 10.27
CA VAL A 77 -7.49 -16.63 8.97
C VAL A 77 -7.04 -15.19 8.78
N LEU A 78 -6.55 -14.88 7.58
CA LEU A 78 -6.26 -13.52 7.14
C LEU A 78 -7.19 -13.14 5.99
N LEU A 79 -8.07 -12.17 6.22
CA LEU A 79 -8.99 -11.62 5.24
C LEU A 79 -8.49 -10.26 4.74
N PHE A 80 -8.35 -10.09 3.42
CA PHE A 80 -8.00 -8.81 2.81
C PHE A 80 -9.24 -7.98 2.43
N LEU A 81 -9.32 -6.72 2.89
CA LEU A 81 -10.39 -5.78 2.53
C LEU A 81 -9.86 -4.38 2.15
N THR A 82 -10.71 -3.56 1.54
CA THR A 82 -10.33 -2.33 0.82
C THR A 82 -10.40 -1.03 1.65
N GLY A 83 -10.61 -1.10 2.97
CA GLY A 83 -10.50 0.08 3.85
C GLY A 83 -11.37 0.03 5.10
N LYS A 84 -11.19 1.03 5.98
CA LYS A 84 -11.77 1.09 7.34
C LYS A 84 -13.28 0.80 7.39
N LEU A 85 -14.07 1.43 6.51
CA LEU A 85 -15.53 1.22 6.51
C LEU A 85 -15.89 -0.26 6.25
N ARG A 86 -15.29 -0.87 5.24
CA ARG A 86 -15.52 -2.29 4.90
C ARG A 86 -15.02 -3.22 6.01
N LEU A 87 -13.88 -2.89 6.64
CA LEU A 87 -13.36 -3.63 7.78
C LEU A 87 -14.31 -3.58 8.99
N ASN A 88 -14.82 -2.40 9.34
CA ASN A 88 -15.74 -2.25 10.47
C ASN A 88 -17.04 -3.02 10.24
N THR A 89 -17.65 -2.88 9.07
CA THR A 89 -18.86 -3.63 8.70
C THR A 89 -18.61 -5.14 8.73
N ALA A 90 -17.46 -5.61 8.22
CA ALA A 90 -17.09 -7.02 8.30
C ALA A 90 -16.95 -7.51 9.74
N CYS A 91 -16.33 -6.71 10.62
CA CYS A 91 -16.20 -7.04 12.04
C CYS A 91 -17.58 -7.15 12.70
N GLU A 92 -18.45 -6.17 12.50
CA GLU A 92 -19.81 -6.16 13.07
C GLU A 92 -20.63 -7.39 12.66
N ILE A 93 -20.59 -7.76 11.38
CA ILE A 93 -21.31 -8.94 10.87
C ILE A 93 -20.74 -10.24 11.46
N LEU A 94 -19.42 -10.36 11.55
CA LEU A 94 -18.78 -11.55 12.13
C LEU A 94 -19.03 -11.64 13.64
N TYR A 95 -19.00 -10.54 14.38
CA TYR A 95 -19.35 -10.51 15.80
C TYR A 95 -20.80 -10.94 16.02
N ALA A 96 -21.75 -10.43 15.23
CA ALA A 96 -23.15 -10.84 15.31
C ALA A 96 -23.37 -12.34 15.00
N SER A 97 -22.52 -12.90 14.14
CA SER A 97 -22.53 -14.33 13.78
C SER A 97 -21.90 -15.22 14.86
N ASP A 98 -20.92 -14.71 15.60
CA ASP A 98 -20.29 -15.39 16.74
C ASP A 98 -21.18 -15.35 18.00
N GLU A 99 -21.91 -14.25 18.23
CA GLU A 99 -22.87 -14.12 19.34
C GLU A 99 -24.08 -15.05 19.22
N ASN A 100 -24.45 -15.45 18.00
CA ASN A 100 -25.49 -16.46 17.73
C ASN A 100 -24.88 -17.68 17.05
N PRO A 101 -24.11 -18.51 17.77
CA PRO A 101 -23.39 -19.62 17.17
C PRO A 101 -24.37 -20.63 16.55
N LEU A 102 -24.00 -21.16 15.39
CA LEU A 102 -24.77 -22.17 14.63
C LEU A 102 -24.88 -23.53 15.37
N GLY A 103 -24.42 -23.63 16.61
CA GLY A 103 -24.50 -24.81 17.47
C GLY A 103 -23.58 -24.71 18.70
N PRO A 104 -23.72 -25.65 19.67
CA PRO A 104 -22.93 -25.65 20.91
C PRO A 104 -21.44 -26.06 20.74
N ASP A 105 -21.05 -26.62 19.59
CA ASP A 105 -19.70 -27.13 19.32
C ASP A 105 -18.83 -26.18 18.46
N VAL A 106 -19.24 -24.93 18.27
CA VAL A 106 -18.49 -23.96 17.46
C VAL A 106 -17.37 -23.32 18.29
N PRO A 107 -16.09 -23.40 17.85
CA PRO A 107 -14.98 -22.71 18.49
C PRO A 107 -15.17 -21.19 18.54
N GLU A 108 -14.65 -20.53 19.58
CA GLU A 108 -14.71 -19.06 19.69
C GLU A 108 -13.93 -18.37 18.54
N LEU A 109 -14.52 -17.33 17.93
CA LEU A 109 -13.91 -16.56 16.84
C LEU A 109 -13.38 -15.20 17.32
N ILE A 110 -12.06 -15.05 17.36
CA ILE A 110 -11.41 -13.79 17.76
C ILE A 110 -11.19 -12.91 16.53
N ILE A 111 -11.99 -11.85 16.39
CA ILE A 111 -11.95 -10.94 15.25
C ILE A 111 -11.04 -9.74 15.57
N LEU A 112 -10.05 -9.45 14.71
CA LEU A 112 -9.10 -8.35 14.90
C LEU A 112 -8.90 -7.54 13.60
N PRO A 113 -9.33 -6.27 13.55
CA PRO A 113 -9.10 -5.41 12.39
C PRO A 113 -7.69 -4.78 12.39
N VAL A 114 -7.08 -4.62 11.21
CA VAL A 114 -5.79 -3.94 11.02
C VAL A 114 -5.79 -3.04 9.79
N TYR A 115 -5.49 -1.76 10.01
CA TYR A 115 -5.34 -0.76 8.97
C TYR A 115 -4.38 0.34 9.42
N SER A 116 -3.83 1.11 8.48
CA SER A 116 -2.70 2.03 8.73
C SER A 116 -2.92 3.10 9.81
N ALA A 117 -4.17 3.46 10.09
CA ALA A 117 -4.53 4.49 11.08
C ALA A 117 -4.86 3.93 12.48
N LEU A 118 -4.77 2.61 12.66
CA LEU A 118 -5.12 1.97 13.92
C LEU A 118 -4.06 2.27 15.00
N PRO A 119 -4.44 2.57 16.26
CA PRO A 119 -3.47 2.80 17.34
C PRO A 119 -2.55 1.60 17.59
N SER A 120 -1.28 1.86 17.95
CA SER A 120 -0.24 0.83 18.12
C SER A 120 -0.59 -0.25 19.14
N LYS A 121 -1.32 0.10 20.22
CA LYS A 121 -1.78 -0.88 21.22
C LYS A 121 -2.71 -1.93 20.59
N MET A 122 -3.61 -1.51 19.71
CA MET A 122 -4.53 -2.41 19.01
C MET A 122 -3.82 -3.22 17.93
N GLN A 123 -2.81 -2.64 17.27
CA GLN A 123 -1.95 -3.39 16.34
C GLN A 123 -1.10 -4.46 17.03
N THR A 124 -0.81 -4.34 18.33
CA THR A 124 -0.02 -5.36 19.03
C THR A 124 -0.82 -6.65 19.24
N ARG A 125 -2.13 -6.53 19.46
CA ARG A 125 -3.03 -7.66 19.71
C ARG A 125 -3.08 -8.67 18.56
N ILE A 126 -2.81 -8.27 17.32
CA ILE A 126 -2.81 -9.21 16.18
C ILE A 126 -1.63 -10.20 16.21
N PHE A 127 -0.58 -9.90 16.96
CA PHE A 127 0.57 -10.79 17.14
C PHE A 127 0.36 -11.77 18.30
N GLU A 128 -0.66 -11.57 19.13
CA GLU A 128 -0.98 -12.50 20.21
C GLU A 128 -1.51 -13.82 19.62
N ALA A 129 -1.09 -14.92 20.24
CA ALA A 129 -1.55 -16.25 19.85
C ALA A 129 -3.01 -16.44 20.29
N ALA A 130 -3.80 -17.12 19.48
CA ALA A 130 -5.18 -17.45 19.84
C ALA A 130 -5.17 -18.42 21.04
N PRO A 131 -6.04 -18.23 22.06
CA PRO A 131 -6.27 -19.20 23.11
C PRO A 131 -6.61 -20.61 22.57
N PRO A 132 -6.27 -21.68 23.30
CA PRO A 132 -6.58 -23.05 22.87
C PRO A 132 -8.08 -23.24 22.65
N GLY A 133 -8.46 -23.82 21.51
CA GLY A 133 -9.87 -24.05 21.16
C GLY A 133 -10.57 -22.83 20.56
N SER A 134 -9.85 -21.76 20.22
CA SER A 134 -10.36 -20.60 19.48
C SER A 134 -9.66 -20.44 18.13
N ARG A 135 -10.23 -19.63 17.24
CA ARG A 135 -9.62 -19.24 15.97
C ARG A 135 -9.54 -17.73 15.87
N LYS A 136 -8.39 -17.21 15.44
CA LYS A 136 -8.23 -15.78 15.18
C LYS A 136 -8.49 -15.47 13.70
N VAL A 137 -9.29 -14.43 13.46
CA VAL A 137 -9.51 -13.85 12.13
C VAL A 137 -8.98 -12.44 12.13
N VAL A 138 -7.90 -12.23 11.37
CA VAL A 138 -7.36 -10.90 11.13
C VAL A 138 -7.94 -10.34 9.85
N ILE A 139 -8.62 -9.20 9.96
CA ILE A 139 -9.18 -8.49 8.81
C ILE A 139 -8.28 -7.30 8.52
N ALA A 140 -7.56 -7.34 7.40
CA ALA A 140 -6.50 -6.38 7.11
C ALA A 140 -6.67 -5.69 5.76
N THR A 141 -6.11 -4.49 5.64
CA THR A 141 -5.83 -3.89 4.32
C THR A 141 -4.55 -4.49 3.72
N ASN A 142 -4.06 -3.92 2.61
CA ASN A 142 -2.78 -4.28 2.02
C ASN A 142 -1.55 -4.08 2.95
N ILE A 143 -1.72 -3.56 4.17
CA ILE A 143 -0.67 -3.54 5.18
C ILE A 143 -0.17 -4.95 5.56
N ALA A 144 -1.04 -5.95 5.53
CA ALA A 144 -0.66 -7.35 5.75
C ALA A 144 0.00 -8.01 4.53
N GLU A 145 -0.01 -7.36 3.36
CA GLU A 145 0.54 -7.88 2.11
C GLU A 145 2.06 -7.84 2.09
N THR A 146 2.67 -6.80 2.67
CA THR A 146 4.13 -6.59 2.70
C THR A 146 4.64 -6.31 4.11
N SER A 147 4.02 -5.37 4.82
CA SER A 147 4.60 -4.72 6.00
C SER A 147 4.46 -5.46 7.34
N LEU A 148 3.58 -6.44 7.46
CA LEU A 148 3.33 -7.15 8.73
C LEU A 148 3.44 -8.66 8.57
N THR A 149 4.08 -9.35 9.52
CA THR A 149 4.17 -10.82 9.56
C THR A 149 3.36 -11.34 10.73
N ILE A 150 2.18 -11.89 10.47
CA ILE A 150 1.32 -12.47 11.50
C ILE A 150 1.59 -13.96 11.54
N ASP A 151 2.07 -14.44 12.67
CA ASP A 151 2.31 -15.86 12.88
C ASP A 151 0.99 -16.60 13.10
N GLY A 152 0.95 -17.87 12.71
CA GLY A 152 -0.23 -18.72 12.87
C GLY A 152 -1.27 -18.59 11.75
N ILE A 153 -1.04 -17.78 10.72
CA ILE A 153 -1.92 -17.72 9.54
C ILE A 153 -1.72 -18.98 8.68
N PHE A 154 -2.80 -19.74 8.49
CA PHE A 154 -2.87 -20.90 7.58
C PHE A 154 -3.88 -20.68 6.44
N TYR A 155 -4.85 -19.79 6.65
CA TYR A 155 -5.93 -19.55 5.70
C TYR A 155 -5.91 -18.09 5.27
N VAL A 156 -5.92 -17.84 3.96
CA VAL A 156 -6.03 -16.49 3.39
C VAL A 156 -7.31 -16.40 2.56
N VAL A 157 -8.11 -15.36 2.78
CA VAL A 157 -9.24 -15.01 1.93
C VAL A 157 -8.90 -13.73 1.17
N ASP A 158 -8.84 -13.82 -0.15
CA ASP A 158 -8.42 -12.75 -1.03
C ASP A 158 -9.52 -12.38 -2.04
N PRO A 159 -10.23 -11.27 -1.81
CA PRO A 159 -11.23 -10.75 -2.74
C PRO A 159 -10.64 -10.16 -4.03
N GLY A 160 -9.32 -9.97 -4.11
CA GLY A 160 -8.67 -9.48 -5.33
C GLY A 160 -8.70 -7.96 -5.52
N PHE A 161 -9.03 -7.19 -4.48
CA PHE A 161 -9.09 -5.71 -4.55
C PHE A 161 -8.11 -5.02 -3.61
N VAL A 162 -7.73 -3.79 -3.98
CA VAL A 162 -6.95 -2.86 -3.16
C VAL A 162 -7.47 -1.45 -3.38
N LYS A 163 -7.39 -0.60 -2.34
CA LYS A 163 -7.64 0.83 -2.48
C LYS A 163 -6.31 1.54 -2.62
N GLN A 164 -6.09 2.18 -3.77
CA GLN A 164 -4.85 2.86 -4.08
C GLN A 164 -5.10 4.31 -4.52
N LYS A 165 -4.08 5.15 -4.32
CA LYS A 165 -4.09 6.54 -4.74
C LYS A 165 -3.85 6.60 -6.25
N VAL A 166 -4.73 7.29 -6.96
CA VAL A 166 -4.67 7.52 -8.40
C VAL A 166 -4.78 9.02 -8.65
N TYR A 167 -3.75 9.57 -9.29
CA TYR A 167 -3.69 10.95 -9.74
C TYR A 167 -4.26 11.09 -11.15
N ASN A 168 -5.13 12.07 -11.35
CA ASN A 168 -5.60 12.45 -12.68
C ASN A 168 -4.90 13.76 -13.09
N SER A 169 -3.98 13.67 -14.05
CA SER A 169 -3.22 14.80 -14.57
C SER A 169 -4.10 15.89 -15.18
N LYS A 170 -5.25 15.54 -15.76
CA LYS A 170 -6.15 16.51 -16.42
C LYS A 170 -6.92 17.36 -15.42
N THR A 171 -7.31 16.77 -14.30
CA THR A 171 -8.06 17.49 -13.25
C THR A 171 -7.14 18.03 -12.14
N GLY A 172 -5.89 17.58 -12.09
CA GLY A 172 -4.92 17.94 -11.06
C GLY A 172 -5.24 17.35 -9.68
N MET A 173 -6.13 16.36 -9.60
CA MET A 173 -6.63 15.82 -8.34
C MET A 173 -6.19 14.38 -8.09
N ASP A 174 -5.83 14.13 -6.83
CA ASP A 174 -5.63 12.80 -6.28
C ASP A 174 -6.97 12.20 -5.82
N SER A 175 -7.20 10.93 -6.15
CA SER A 175 -8.38 10.19 -5.73
C SER A 175 -7.99 8.82 -5.18
N LEU A 176 -8.75 8.32 -4.19
CA LEU A 176 -8.57 6.96 -3.68
C LEU A 176 -9.60 6.04 -4.33
N VAL A 177 -9.14 5.23 -5.28
CA VAL A 177 -9.99 4.33 -6.07
C VAL A 177 -9.75 2.89 -5.65
N VAL A 178 -10.82 2.11 -5.62
CA VAL A 178 -10.71 0.65 -5.47
C VAL A 178 -10.43 0.06 -6.83
N THR A 179 -9.34 -0.69 -6.93
CA THR A 179 -8.92 -1.34 -8.17
C THR A 179 -8.62 -2.82 -7.92
N PRO A 180 -8.70 -3.68 -8.95
CA PRO A 180 -8.17 -5.03 -8.89
C PRO A 180 -6.68 -5.02 -8.53
N ILE A 181 -6.21 -6.08 -7.86
CA ILE A 181 -4.79 -6.29 -7.58
C ILE A 181 -4.07 -6.87 -8.81
N SER A 182 -2.75 -6.74 -8.81
CA SER A 182 -1.90 -7.45 -9.76
C SER A 182 -1.62 -8.90 -9.34
N GLN A 183 -1.18 -9.73 -10.29
CA GLN A 183 -0.78 -11.12 -10.04
C GLN A 183 0.35 -11.20 -9.00
N ALA A 184 1.32 -10.29 -9.06
CA ALA A 184 2.39 -10.19 -8.07
C ALA A 184 1.85 -9.97 -6.64
N GLN A 185 0.86 -9.09 -6.48
CA GLN A 185 0.23 -8.83 -5.18
C GLN A 185 -0.58 -10.04 -4.71
N ALA A 186 -1.39 -10.65 -5.59
CA ALA A 186 -2.13 -11.87 -5.29
C ALA A 186 -1.22 -13.03 -4.87
N LYS A 187 0.00 -13.12 -5.44
CA LYS A 187 1.01 -14.10 -5.04
C LYS A 187 1.59 -13.80 -3.64
N GLN A 188 1.84 -12.53 -3.32
CA GLN A 188 2.27 -12.11 -1.98
C GLN A 188 1.20 -12.39 -0.92
N ARG A 189 -0.08 -12.12 -1.23
CA ARG A 189 -1.22 -12.43 -0.37
C ARG A 189 -1.33 -13.93 -0.12
N ALA A 190 -1.30 -14.75 -1.17
CA ALA A 190 -1.31 -16.20 -1.03
C ALA A 190 -0.13 -16.74 -0.21
N GLY A 191 1.05 -16.15 -0.39
CA GLY A 191 2.26 -16.51 0.37
C GLY A 191 2.14 -16.29 1.89
N ARG A 192 1.15 -15.53 2.37
CA ARG A 192 0.91 -15.35 3.81
C ARG A 192 0.38 -16.61 4.49
N ALA A 193 -0.36 -17.46 3.76
CA ALA A 193 -0.84 -18.75 4.27
C ALA A 193 0.29 -19.78 4.48
N GLY A 194 1.41 -19.64 3.76
CA GLY A 194 2.49 -20.64 3.73
C GLY A 194 3.67 -20.36 4.67
N ARG A 195 3.51 -19.47 5.66
CA ARG A 195 4.63 -19.05 6.52
C ARG A 195 4.89 -19.97 7.70
N THR A 196 3.82 -20.48 8.30
CA THR A 196 3.91 -21.33 9.50
C THR A 196 3.88 -22.82 9.14
N GLY A 197 3.09 -23.18 8.13
CA GLY A 197 2.90 -24.55 7.68
C GLY A 197 2.14 -24.60 6.35
N PRO A 198 1.77 -25.79 5.85
CA PRO A 198 0.95 -25.93 4.65
C PRO A 198 -0.39 -25.23 4.84
N GLY A 199 -0.73 -24.31 3.94
CA GLY A 199 -1.90 -23.44 4.08
C GLY A 199 -2.80 -23.46 2.85
N LYS A 200 -3.93 -22.74 2.94
CA LYS A 200 -4.89 -22.57 1.84
C LYS A 200 -5.16 -21.10 1.59
N THR A 201 -5.31 -20.73 0.32
CA THR A 201 -5.72 -19.40 -0.11
C THR A 201 -6.98 -19.51 -0.95
N TYR A 202 -8.03 -18.79 -0.54
CA TYR A 202 -9.32 -18.72 -1.23
C TYR A 202 -9.40 -17.38 -1.96
N ARG A 203 -9.32 -17.44 -3.28
CA ARG A 203 -9.45 -16.28 -4.17
C ARG A 203 -10.90 -16.16 -4.62
N LEU A 204 -11.55 -15.05 -4.32
CA LEU A 204 -12.96 -14.80 -4.65
C LEU A 204 -13.15 -14.28 -6.08
N TYR A 205 -12.30 -14.77 -6.97
CA TYR A 205 -12.30 -14.45 -8.39
C TYR A 205 -11.86 -15.69 -9.16
N THR A 206 -12.26 -15.75 -10.43
CA THR A 206 -11.99 -16.92 -11.27
C THR A 206 -10.51 -17.02 -11.63
N GLU A 207 -10.05 -18.25 -11.91
CA GLU A 207 -8.69 -18.47 -12.40
C GLU A 207 -8.42 -17.75 -13.72
N ARG A 208 -9.47 -17.63 -14.56
CA ARG A 208 -9.41 -16.86 -15.81
C ARG A 208 -9.16 -15.38 -15.54
N ALA A 209 -9.90 -14.76 -14.62
CA ALA A 209 -9.71 -13.37 -14.26
C ALA A 209 -8.29 -13.11 -13.73
N TYR A 210 -7.76 -14.03 -12.91
CA TYR A 210 -6.38 -13.96 -12.43
C TYR A 210 -5.35 -13.94 -13.57
N ARG A 211 -5.53 -14.81 -14.57
CA ARG A 211 -4.56 -15.00 -15.65
C ARG A 211 -4.65 -13.93 -16.73
N ASP A 212 -5.88 -13.58 -17.13
CA ASP A 212 -6.14 -12.81 -18.35
C ASP A 212 -6.50 -11.34 -18.07
N GLU A 213 -7.08 -11.04 -16.90
CA GLU A 213 -7.59 -9.69 -16.59
C GLU A 213 -6.67 -8.91 -15.63
N MET A 214 -6.02 -9.60 -14.68
CA MET A 214 -5.12 -8.96 -13.72
C MET A 214 -3.75 -8.63 -14.33
N LEU A 215 -3.24 -7.42 -14.04
CA LEU A 215 -1.91 -7.01 -14.45
C LEU A 215 -0.82 -7.92 -13.82
N PRO A 216 0.29 -8.23 -14.52
CA PRO A 216 1.36 -9.05 -13.95
C PRO A 216 2.01 -8.44 -12.70
N THR A 217 2.29 -7.13 -12.75
CA THR A 217 2.92 -6.35 -11.69
C THR A 217 2.10 -5.10 -11.40
N PRO A 218 2.18 -4.55 -10.17
CA PRO A 218 1.48 -3.31 -9.85
C PRO A 218 2.09 -2.15 -10.65
N VAL A 219 1.25 -1.23 -11.10
CA VAL A 219 1.70 0.02 -11.74
C VAL A 219 2.66 0.75 -10.77
N PRO A 220 3.82 1.25 -11.20
CA PRO A 220 4.74 1.99 -10.34
C PRO A 220 4.10 3.24 -9.70
N GLU A 221 4.49 3.57 -8.47
CA GLU A 221 3.93 4.72 -7.74
C GLU A 221 4.14 6.05 -8.48
N ILE A 222 5.34 6.24 -9.04
CA ILE A 222 5.70 7.44 -9.80
C ILE A 222 4.79 7.68 -11.02
N GLN A 223 4.10 6.65 -11.53
CA GLN A 223 3.19 6.78 -12.66
C GLN A 223 1.74 7.10 -12.25
N ARG A 224 1.42 7.07 -10.95
CA ARG A 224 0.04 7.19 -10.44
C ARG A 224 -0.16 8.23 -9.35
N THR A 225 0.86 9.01 -8.99
CA THR A 225 0.78 10.04 -7.93
C THR A 225 1.11 11.42 -8.47
N ASN A 226 0.64 12.48 -7.79
CA ASN A 226 1.13 13.83 -8.04
C ASN A 226 2.65 13.91 -7.84
N LEU A 227 3.35 14.47 -8.82
CA LEU A 227 4.81 14.57 -8.85
C LEU A 227 5.35 15.91 -8.34
N ALA A 228 4.52 16.86 -7.92
CA ALA A 228 4.96 18.21 -7.51
C ALA A 228 6.05 18.17 -6.42
N THR A 229 5.84 17.41 -5.34
CA THR A 229 6.82 17.23 -4.26
C THR A 229 8.09 16.56 -4.79
N THR A 230 7.96 15.50 -5.59
CA THR A 230 9.10 14.76 -6.16
C THR A 230 9.92 15.64 -7.11
N VAL A 231 9.28 16.40 -7.99
CA VAL A 231 9.92 17.31 -8.94
C VAL A 231 10.65 18.43 -8.20
N LEU A 232 10.04 18.99 -7.16
CA LEU A 232 10.69 20.00 -6.31
C LEU A 232 11.98 19.44 -5.69
N GLN A 233 11.94 18.22 -5.16
CA GLN A 233 13.12 17.55 -4.59
C GLN A 233 14.17 17.16 -5.65
N LEU A 234 13.78 16.79 -6.86
CA LEU A 234 14.75 16.53 -7.94
C LEU A 234 15.45 17.84 -8.36
N LYS A 235 14.71 18.94 -8.44
CA LYS A 235 15.26 20.27 -8.77
C LYS A 235 16.20 20.80 -7.69
N THR A 236 15.93 20.58 -6.40
CA THR A 236 16.87 20.95 -5.32
C THR A 236 18.18 20.18 -5.38
N MET A 237 18.14 18.92 -5.85
CA MET A 237 19.35 18.11 -6.10
C MET A 237 20.13 18.54 -7.35
N GLY A 238 19.67 19.56 -8.09
CA GLY A 238 20.31 20.07 -9.29
C GLY A 238 19.96 19.30 -10.57
N ILE A 239 18.91 18.47 -10.53
CA ILE A 239 18.45 17.74 -11.72
C ILE A 239 17.47 18.64 -12.48
N ASN A 240 17.99 19.29 -13.54
CA ASN A 240 17.20 20.22 -14.34
C ASN A 240 16.48 19.56 -15.52
N ASP A 241 17.12 18.57 -16.14
CA ASP A 241 16.53 17.79 -17.23
C ASP A 241 15.80 16.58 -16.67
N LEU A 242 14.50 16.75 -16.45
CA LEU A 242 13.62 15.71 -15.91
C LEU A 242 13.14 14.73 -16.98
N LEU A 243 13.13 15.14 -18.25
CA LEU A 243 12.64 14.30 -19.36
C LEU A 243 13.63 13.19 -19.69
N HIS A 244 14.93 13.48 -19.64
CA HIS A 244 15.98 12.49 -19.88
C HIS A 244 16.55 11.89 -18.58
N PHE A 245 15.89 12.13 -17.45
CA PHE A 245 16.32 11.52 -16.20
C PHE A 245 16.12 10.00 -16.25
N ASP A 246 17.15 9.28 -15.81
CA ASP A 246 17.23 7.81 -15.83
C ASP A 246 16.32 7.17 -14.76
N PHE A 247 15.01 7.24 -14.96
CA PHE A 247 14.01 6.53 -14.15
C PHE A 247 13.99 5.04 -14.50
N MET A 248 13.79 4.19 -13.50
CA MET A 248 13.54 2.76 -13.75
C MET A 248 12.18 2.55 -14.44
N ASP A 249 11.18 3.30 -14.00
CA ASP A 249 9.88 3.43 -14.61
C ASP A 249 9.58 4.91 -14.76
N ALA A 250 9.61 5.40 -16.01
CA ALA A 250 9.39 6.82 -16.26
C ALA A 250 7.91 7.19 -16.00
N PRO A 251 7.63 8.33 -15.34
CA PRO A 251 6.28 8.86 -15.24
C PRO A 251 5.77 9.34 -16.61
N PRO A 252 4.44 9.43 -16.81
CA PRO A 252 3.86 10.08 -17.98
C PRO A 252 4.35 11.53 -18.09
N VAL A 253 4.73 11.95 -19.31
CA VAL A 253 5.23 13.30 -19.59
C VAL A 253 4.22 14.37 -19.16
N GLU A 254 2.92 14.14 -19.39
CA GLU A 254 1.85 15.03 -18.96
C GLU A 254 1.86 15.28 -17.44
N SER A 255 2.13 14.25 -16.63
CA SER A 255 2.20 14.40 -15.17
C SER A 255 3.40 15.22 -14.72
N LEU A 256 4.53 15.11 -15.43
CA LEU A 256 5.71 15.97 -15.19
C LEU A 256 5.44 17.43 -15.55
N ILE A 257 4.79 17.69 -16.69
CA ILE A 257 4.44 19.04 -17.13
C ILE A 257 3.50 19.70 -16.11
N MET A 258 2.44 19.00 -15.70
CA MET A 258 1.51 19.51 -14.68
C MET A 258 2.20 19.82 -13.35
N ALA A 259 3.13 18.96 -12.91
CA ALA A 259 3.91 19.21 -11.71
C ALA A 259 4.81 20.46 -11.83
N LEU A 260 5.44 20.68 -13.00
CA LEU A 260 6.24 21.87 -13.28
C LEU A 260 5.39 23.14 -13.32
N GLU A 261 4.24 23.10 -13.98
CA GLU A 261 3.29 24.22 -14.04
C GLU A 261 2.76 24.56 -12.64
N GLN A 262 2.42 23.55 -11.83
CA GLN A 262 2.01 23.75 -10.44
C GLN A 262 3.12 24.46 -9.65
N LEU A 263 4.36 23.98 -9.71
CA LEU A 263 5.48 24.60 -8.99
C LEU A 263 5.82 26.01 -9.49
N HIS A 264 5.64 26.26 -10.79
CA HIS A 264 5.78 27.59 -11.38
C HIS A 264 4.69 28.55 -10.86
N SER A 265 3.42 28.12 -10.83
CA SER A 265 2.32 28.92 -10.25
C SER A 265 2.51 29.22 -8.75
N LEU A 266 3.19 28.32 -8.03
CA LEU A 266 3.58 28.51 -6.65
C LEU A 266 4.79 29.45 -6.50
N SER A 267 5.39 29.92 -7.60
CA SER A 267 6.63 30.71 -7.60
C SER A 267 7.81 29.95 -6.98
N ALA A 268 7.72 28.62 -6.91
CA ALA A 268 8.83 27.75 -6.51
C ALA A 268 9.85 27.63 -7.65
N LEU A 269 9.38 27.70 -8.90
CA LEU A 269 10.20 27.77 -10.11
C LEU A 269 10.04 29.13 -10.80
N ASP A 270 11.09 29.61 -11.45
CA ASP A 270 11.05 30.79 -12.33
C ASP A 270 10.59 30.43 -13.76
N ASN A 271 10.63 31.40 -14.68
CA ASN A 271 10.23 31.24 -16.08
C ASN A 271 11.17 30.31 -16.87
N GLU A 272 12.39 30.09 -16.39
CA GLU A 272 13.37 29.18 -17.00
C GLU A 272 13.27 27.76 -16.39
N GLY A 273 12.32 27.56 -15.45
CA GLY A 273 12.15 26.29 -14.75
C GLY A 273 13.26 26.00 -13.73
N LEU A 274 13.98 27.03 -13.28
CA LEU A 274 15.00 26.96 -12.24
C LEU A 274 14.40 27.29 -10.87
N LEU A 275 15.04 26.75 -9.83
CA LEU A 275 14.53 26.83 -8.46
C LEU A 275 14.77 28.23 -7.86
N THR A 276 13.68 28.88 -7.44
CA THR A 276 13.74 30.20 -6.80
C THR A 276 14.21 30.11 -5.34
N ARG A 277 14.47 31.26 -4.71
CA ARG A 277 14.73 31.32 -3.25
C ARG A 277 13.55 30.78 -2.43
N LEU A 278 12.33 31.05 -2.90
CA LEU A 278 11.11 30.51 -2.28
C LEU A 278 11.05 28.99 -2.44
N GLY A 279 11.28 28.48 -3.66
CA GLY A 279 11.28 27.04 -3.92
C GLY A 279 12.30 26.27 -3.09
N ARG A 280 13.50 26.83 -2.88
CA ARG A 280 14.51 26.25 -1.97
C ARG A 280 14.00 26.12 -0.54
N ARG A 281 13.39 27.19 0.01
CA ARG A 281 12.79 27.16 1.35
C ARG A 281 11.63 26.17 1.43
N MET A 282 10.78 26.11 0.41
CA MET A 282 9.65 25.18 0.37
C MET A 282 10.10 23.72 0.48
N ALA A 283 11.24 23.37 -0.12
CA ALA A 283 11.76 22.02 -0.13
C ALA A 283 12.42 21.58 1.19
N GLU A 284 12.70 22.52 2.09
CA GLU A 284 13.19 22.23 3.45
C GLU A 284 12.06 21.69 4.36
N PHE A 285 10.80 21.96 4.02
CA PHE A 285 9.65 21.46 4.76
C PHE A 285 9.22 20.07 4.27
N PRO A 286 8.89 19.14 5.19
CA PRO A 286 8.35 17.81 4.86
C PRO A 286 6.85 17.88 4.55
N LEU A 287 6.45 18.83 3.69
CA LEU A 287 5.05 19.14 3.39
C LEU A 287 4.86 19.25 1.88
N GLU A 288 3.61 19.08 1.45
CA GLU A 288 3.22 19.35 0.07
C GLU A 288 3.50 20.82 -0.32
N PRO A 289 3.97 21.11 -1.55
CA PRO A 289 4.37 22.45 -1.97
C PRO A 289 3.35 23.56 -1.67
N ASN A 290 2.05 23.27 -1.82
CA ASN A 290 0.98 24.24 -1.53
C ASN A 290 0.96 24.63 -0.05
N LEU A 291 1.12 23.65 0.85
CA LEU A 291 1.15 23.86 2.30
C LEU A 291 2.44 24.54 2.75
N SER A 292 3.58 24.16 2.17
CA SER A 292 4.87 24.82 2.42
C SER A 292 4.81 26.30 2.03
N LYS A 293 4.22 26.64 0.87
CA LYS A 293 4.03 28.04 0.46
C LYS A 293 3.14 28.80 1.44
N MET A 294 2.06 28.18 1.91
CA MET A 294 1.13 28.79 2.87
C MET A 294 1.85 29.16 4.18
N LEU A 295 2.65 28.25 4.74
CA LEU A 295 3.46 28.51 5.94
C LEU A 295 4.51 29.59 5.75
N ILE A 296 5.18 29.63 4.59
CA ILE A 296 6.18 30.66 4.33
C ILE A 296 5.51 32.03 4.21
N MET A 297 4.34 32.09 3.55
CA MET A 297 3.60 33.33 3.37
C MET A 297 2.96 33.84 4.68
N SER A 298 2.56 32.95 5.59
CA SER A 298 1.95 33.36 6.86
C SER A 298 2.89 34.18 7.75
N VAL A 299 4.20 34.01 7.61
CA VAL A 299 5.20 34.87 8.27
C VAL A 299 5.12 36.31 7.75
N HIS A 300 4.97 36.49 6.44
CA HIS A 300 4.83 37.81 5.81
C HIS A 300 3.50 38.48 6.17
N LEU A 301 2.43 37.69 6.35
CA LEU A 301 1.10 38.16 6.73
C LEU A 301 0.88 38.24 8.25
N GLN A 302 1.89 37.90 9.05
CA GLN A 302 1.85 37.94 10.53
C GLN A 302 0.75 37.06 11.16
N CYS A 303 0.43 35.92 10.53
CA CYS A 303 -0.57 34.94 11.00
C CYS A 303 0.01 33.51 11.08
N SER A 304 1.28 33.39 11.48
CA SER A 304 2.00 32.11 11.42
C SER A 304 1.48 31.07 12.41
N ASP A 305 0.99 31.48 13.58
CA ASP A 305 0.53 30.56 14.62
C ASP A 305 -0.75 29.82 14.21
N GLU A 306 -1.72 30.56 13.68
CA GLU A 306 -2.98 30.01 13.20
C GLU A 306 -2.77 29.12 11.97
N VAL A 307 -1.94 29.57 11.02
CA VAL A 307 -1.65 28.81 9.80
C VAL A 307 -0.86 27.54 10.13
N LEU A 308 0.09 27.58 11.08
CA LEU A 308 0.80 26.39 11.54
C LEU A 308 -0.16 25.35 12.13
N THR A 309 -1.13 25.79 12.93
CA THR A 309 -2.17 24.93 13.50
C THR A 309 -3.02 24.30 12.39
N ILE A 310 -3.47 25.09 11.42
CA ILE A 310 -4.26 24.60 10.27
C ILE A 310 -3.48 23.57 9.45
N VAL A 311 -2.22 23.87 9.10
CA VAL A 311 -1.37 22.96 8.31
C VAL A 311 -1.09 21.66 9.05
N SER A 312 -0.86 21.73 10.37
CA SER A 312 -0.68 20.55 11.21
C SER A 312 -1.92 19.65 11.17
N MET A 313 -3.12 20.25 11.26
CA MET A 313 -4.39 19.52 11.17
C MET A 313 -4.67 18.95 9.77
N LEU A 314 -4.25 19.63 8.70
CA LEU A 314 -4.39 19.14 7.32
C LEU A 314 -3.39 18.02 6.97
N SER A 315 -2.29 17.93 7.70
CA SER A 315 -1.23 16.92 7.48
C SER A 315 -1.56 15.56 8.11
N VAL A 316 -2.58 15.50 8.98
CA VAL A 316 -3.06 14.26 9.61
C VAL A 316 -4.34 13.76 8.95
N GLN A 317 -4.70 12.51 9.22
CA GLN A 317 -5.99 11.98 8.78
C GLN A 317 -7.16 12.69 9.49
N ASN A 318 -8.35 12.59 8.91
CA ASN A 318 -9.55 13.23 9.45
C ASN A 318 -9.76 12.84 10.93
N VAL A 319 -9.77 13.86 11.80
CA VAL A 319 -9.89 13.71 13.26
C VAL A 319 -11.32 13.39 13.73
N PHE A 320 -12.32 13.64 12.87
CA PHE A 320 -13.71 13.35 13.22
C PHE A 320 -14.00 11.87 13.02
N TYR A 321 -14.26 11.18 14.13
CA TYR A 321 -14.87 9.86 14.12
C TYR A 321 -16.35 10.02 13.74
N ARG A 322 -16.75 9.40 12.63
CA ARG A 322 -18.15 9.17 12.27
C ARG A 322 -18.40 7.67 12.31
#